data_AF-A0A7V9T9S9-F1
#
_entry.id   AF-A0A7V9T9S9-F1
#
_cell.length_a   1.000
_cell.length_b   1.000
_cell.length_c   1.000
_cell.angle_alpha   90.00
_cell.angle_beta   90.00
_cell.angle_gamma   90.00
#
_symmetry.space_group_name_H-M   'P 1'
#
loop_
_entity.id
_entity.type
_entity.pdbx_description
1 polymer ?
#
loop_
_entity_poly.entity_id
_entity_poly.type
_entity_poly.pdbx_seq_one_letter_code
_entity_poly.pdbx_strand_id
1 'polypeptide(L)'
;SRDDIEETHGRWLEREPGIEERAVWDEGTRTLSLSVRSRDAAATFDLHWLSAPEWLRLLDEAELDVEALYGWFDRRPFEGDEDMIFVCRRRG
;
A
#
# COMPACT_ATOMS: atom_id res chain seq x y z
N SER A 1 0.30 -3.37 8.61
CA SER A 1 -0.31 -3.70 9.92
C SER A 1 0.49 -3.03 11.04
N ARG A 2 0.06 -3.11 12.32
CA ARG A 2 0.89 -2.65 13.46
C ARG A 2 2.18 -3.47 13.58
N ASP A 3 2.07 -4.78 13.34
CA ASP A 3 3.20 -5.70 13.40
C ASP A 3 4.29 -5.31 12.39
N ASP A 4 3.90 -4.96 11.16
CA ASP A 4 4.86 -4.50 10.14
C ASP A 4 5.64 -3.25 10.60
N ILE A 5 4.96 -2.32 11.27
CA ILE A 5 5.60 -1.11 11.79
C ILE A 5 6.60 -1.49 12.88
N GLU A 6 6.19 -2.31 13.84
CA GLU A 6 7.06 -2.73 14.95
C GLU A 6 8.29 -3.53 14.48
N GLU A 7 8.13 -4.34 13.44
CA GLU A 7 9.19 -5.17 12.87
C GLU A 7 10.15 -4.38 11.99
N THR A 8 9.64 -3.45 11.18
CA THR A 8 10.42 -2.84 10.08
C THR A 8 10.77 -1.37 10.28
N HIS A 9 10.09 -0.64 11.17
CA HIS A 9 10.21 0.81 11.23
C HIS A 9 11.65 1.28 11.50
N GLY A 10 12.15 2.08 10.57
CA GLY A 10 13.44 2.75 10.64
C GLY A 10 14.66 1.84 10.50
N ARG A 11 14.47 0.54 10.25
CA ARG A 11 15.54 -0.46 10.17
C ARG A 11 15.89 -0.78 8.72
N TRP A 12 17.17 -1.03 8.43
CA TRP A 12 17.58 -1.65 7.18
C TRP A 12 17.47 -3.16 7.33
N LEU A 13 16.71 -3.79 6.43
CA LEU A 13 16.45 -5.23 6.41
C LEU A 13 16.80 -5.76 5.02
N GLU A 14 17.57 -6.85 4.96
CA GLU A 14 17.88 -7.53 3.71
C GLU A 14 16.64 -8.30 3.22
N ARG A 15 16.17 -7.99 2.01
CA ARG A 15 15.01 -8.67 1.37
C ARG A 15 15.45 -9.69 0.35
N GLU A 16 16.52 -9.38 -0.35
CA GLU A 16 17.22 -10.27 -1.27
C GLU A 16 18.73 -10.08 -1.07
N PRO A 17 19.58 -11.04 -1.47
CA PRO A 17 21.03 -10.93 -1.30
C PRO A 17 21.59 -9.62 -1.87
N GLY A 18 22.12 -8.75 -0.98
CA GLY A 18 22.68 -7.45 -1.33
C GLY A 18 21.64 -6.36 -1.64
N ILE A 19 20.36 -6.60 -1.38
CA ILE A 19 19.26 -5.64 -1.47
C ILE A 19 18.68 -5.43 -0.08
N GLU A 20 18.83 -4.21 0.43
CA GLU A 20 18.27 -3.80 1.71
C GLU A 20 17.14 -2.81 1.50
N GLU A 21 16.12 -2.88 2.36
CA GLU A 21 15.08 -1.88 2.44
C GLU A 21 14.98 -1.27 3.83
N ARG A 22 14.48 -0.04 3.90
CA ARG A 22 14.15 0.67 5.14
C ARG A 22 12.82 1.36 5.01
N ALA A 23 11.86 0.92 5.82
CA ALA A 23 10.53 1.49 5.91
C ALA A 23 10.47 2.51 7.05
N VAL A 24 10.16 3.77 6.77
CA VAL A 24 9.87 4.79 7.80
C VAL A 24 8.39 5.10 7.78
N TRP A 25 7.68 4.56 8.76
CA TRP A 25 6.24 4.70 8.93
C TRP A 25 5.87 5.93 9.76
N ASP A 26 4.81 6.62 9.38
CA ASP A 26 4.12 7.62 10.19
C ASP A 26 2.63 7.26 10.23
N GLU A 27 2.18 6.68 11.35
CA GLU A 27 0.78 6.32 11.56
C GLU A 27 -0.14 7.54 11.64
N GLY A 28 0.38 8.68 12.11
CA GLY A 28 -0.40 9.91 12.28
C GLY A 28 -0.81 10.51 10.94
N THR A 29 0.09 10.45 9.96
CA THR A 29 -0.17 10.94 8.59
C THR A 29 -0.53 9.82 7.59
N ARG A 30 -0.44 8.56 8.02
CA ARG A 30 -0.60 7.36 7.19
C ARG A 30 0.32 7.35 5.96
N THR A 31 1.59 7.67 6.21
CA THR A 31 2.64 7.71 5.20
C THR A 31 3.77 6.74 5.49
N LEU A 32 4.36 6.22 4.41
CA LEU A 32 5.53 5.35 4.44
C LEU A 32 6.56 5.92 3.47
N SER A 33 7.73 6.31 4.01
CA SER A 33 8.91 6.54 3.19
C SER A 33 9.71 5.24 3.12
N LEU A 34 9.70 4.59 1.95
CA LEU A 34 10.38 3.33 1.70
C LEU A 34 11.66 3.60 0.91
N SER A 35 12.80 3.37 1.54
CA SER A 35 14.10 3.43 0.87
C SER A 35 14.59 2.03 0.54
N VAL A 36 15.06 1.81 -0.68
CA VAL A 36 15.67 0.55 -1.12
C VAL A 36 17.08 0.86 -1.62
N ARG A 37 18.05 0.02 -1.29
CA ARG A 37 19.42 0.17 -1.76
C ARG A 37 20.06 -1.16 -2.11
N SER A 38 20.99 -1.07 -3.05
CA SER A 38 21.96 -2.10 -3.37
C SER A 38 23.38 -1.53 -3.22
N ARG A 39 24.39 -2.27 -3.66
CA ARG A 39 25.78 -1.78 -3.70
C ARG A 39 25.94 -0.51 -4.54
N ASP A 40 25.24 -0.42 -5.67
CA ASP A 40 25.51 0.56 -6.72
C ASP A 40 24.38 1.57 -6.91
N ALA A 41 23.21 1.35 -6.30
CA ALA A 41 22.03 2.20 -6.49
C ALA A 41 21.20 2.32 -5.20
N ALA A 42 20.46 3.42 -5.10
CA ALA A 42 19.45 3.62 -4.06
C ALA A 42 18.27 4.43 -4.61
N ALA A 43 17.08 4.16 -4.08
CA ALA A 43 15.85 4.89 -4.38
C ALA A 43 15.01 5.05 -3.12
N THR A 44 14.19 6.09 -3.08
CA THR A 44 13.21 6.33 -2.01
C THR A 44 11.85 6.65 -2.64
N PHE A 45 10.81 6.04 -2.09
CA PHE A 45 9.41 6.23 -2.50
C PHE A 45 8.62 6.72 -1.29
N ASP A 46 7.75 7.70 -1.49
CA ASP A 46 6.78 8.12 -0.49
C ASP A 46 5.40 7.57 -0.87
N LEU A 47 4.82 6.79 0.03
CA LEU A 47 3.57 6.08 -0.15
C LEU A 47 2.54 6.54 0.89
N HIS A 48 1.28 6.59 0.48
CA HIS A 48 0.14 6.85 1.36
C HIS A 48 -0.78 5.64 1.34
N TRP A 49 -1.26 5.19 2.50
CA TRP A 49 -2.28 4.15 2.56
C TRP A 49 -3.61 4.70 3.07
N LEU A 50 -4.68 4.16 2.52
CA LEU A 50 -6.06 4.52 2.86
C LEU A 50 -6.83 3.25 3.19
N SER A 51 -7.80 3.39 4.08
CA SER A 51 -8.76 2.33 4.38
C SER A 51 -9.76 2.13 3.23
N ALA A 52 -10.44 0.97 3.19
CA ALA A 52 -11.49 0.72 2.20
C ALA A 52 -12.56 1.83 2.14
N PRO A 53 -13.13 2.33 3.27
CA PRO A 53 -14.09 3.44 3.22
C PRO A 53 -13.54 4.73 2.61
N GLU A 54 -12.25 5.03 2.82
CA GLU A 54 -11.62 6.23 2.27
C GLU A 54 -11.39 6.11 0.76
N TRP A 55 -11.01 4.92 0.28
CA TRP A 55 -10.96 4.64 -1.15
C TRP A 55 -12.33 4.77 -1.80
N LEU A 56 -13.38 4.20 -1.19
CA LEU A 56 -14.75 4.32 -1.69
C LEU A 56 -15.19 5.78 -1.84
N ARG A 57 -14.85 6.64 -0.88
CA ARG A 57 -15.12 8.08 -0.98
C ARG A 57 -14.38 8.73 -2.15
N LEU A 58 -13.09 8.42 -2.34
CA LEU A 58 -12.33 8.98 -3.46
C LEU A 58 -12.83 8.51 -4.82
N LEU A 59 -13.24 7.24 -4.94
CA LEU A 59 -13.85 6.69 -6.15
C LEU A 59 -15.18 7.39 -6.44
N ASP A 60 -15.96 7.68 -5.40
CA ASP A 60 -17.20 8.45 -5.54
C ASP A 60 -16.97 9.87 -6.06
N GLU A 61 -16.02 10.59 -5.46
CA GLU A 61 -15.61 11.93 -5.92
C GLU A 61 -15.02 11.92 -7.33
N ALA A 62 -14.39 10.81 -7.72
CA ALA A 62 -13.87 10.60 -9.06
C ALA A 62 -14.93 10.17 -10.08
N GLU A 63 -16.22 10.12 -9.72
CA GLU A 63 -17.33 9.69 -10.58
C GLU A 63 -17.15 8.25 -11.11
N LEU A 64 -16.68 7.36 -10.24
CA LEU A 64 -16.50 5.94 -10.53
C LEU A 64 -17.49 5.11 -9.71
N ASP A 65 -18.32 4.33 -10.40
CA ASP A 65 -19.15 3.30 -9.78
C ASP A 65 -18.29 2.06 -9.51
N VAL A 66 -18.31 1.54 -8.29
CA VAL A 66 -17.64 0.29 -7.93
C VAL A 66 -18.54 -0.89 -8.30
N GLU A 67 -18.07 -1.74 -9.21
CA GLU A 67 -18.80 -2.93 -9.65
C GLU A 67 -18.36 -4.18 -8.89
N ALA A 68 -17.10 -4.22 -8.43
CA ALA A 68 -16.57 -5.28 -7.58
C ALA A 68 -15.38 -4.78 -6.76
N LEU A 69 -15.17 -5.43 -5.61
CA LEU A 69 -13.98 -5.29 -4.78
C LEU A 69 -13.44 -6.69 -4.48
N TYR A 70 -12.20 -6.94 -4.90
CA TYR A 70 -11.49 -8.20 -4.67
C TYR A 70 -10.31 -8.00 -3.72
N GLY A 71 -10.02 -9.04 -2.95
CA GLY A 71 -8.77 -9.17 -2.21
C GLY A 71 -7.74 -9.90 -3.07
N TRP A 72 -6.56 -9.31 -3.25
CA TRP A 72 -5.52 -9.79 -4.16
C TRP A 72 -5.94 -9.85 -5.64
N PHE A 73 -5.01 -10.30 -6.49
CA PHE A 73 -5.21 -10.40 -7.95
C PHE A 73 -5.87 -11.71 -8.42
N ASP A 74 -6.47 -12.49 -7.51
CA ASP A 74 -7.05 -13.81 -7.82
C ASP A 74 -8.60 -13.81 -7.91
N ARG A 75 -9.22 -12.63 -7.78
CA ARG A 75 -10.69 -12.39 -7.84
C ARG A 75 -11.49 -12.96 -6.67
N ARG A 76 -10.86 -13.34 -5.56
CA ARG A 76 -11.61 -13.62 -4.33
C ARG A 76 -12.18 -12.32 -3.75
N PRO A 77 -13.35 -12.36 -3.08
CA PRO A 77 -13.86 -11.18 -2.37
C PRO A 77 -12.84 -10.66 -1.37
N PHE A 78 -12.82 -9.35 -1.16
CA PHE A 78 -12.00 -8.74 -0.11
C PHE A 78 -12.56 -9.05 1.28
N GLU A 79 -11.71 -9.48 2.22
CA GLU A 79 -12.12 -9.88 3.57
C GLU A 79 -11.53 -8.98 4.68
N GLY A 80 -10.53 -8.15 4.40
CA GLY A 80 -10.13 -7.04 5.27
C GLY A 80 -8.65 -6.72 5.32
N ASP A 81 -7.80 -7.71 5.03
CA ASP A 81 -6.35 -7.64 5.24
C ASP A 81 -5.54 -7.72 3.93
N GLU A 82 -6.24 -7.88 2.80
CA GLU A 82 -5.63 -8.01 1.49
C GLU A 82 -5.34 -6.66 0.81
N ASP A 83 -4.52 -6.70 -0.24
CA ASP A 83 -4.51 -5.62 -1.23
C ASP A 83 -5.91 -5.50 -1.87
N MET A 84 -6.45 -4.28 -1.91
CA MET A 84 -7.76 -3.99 -2.46
C MET A 84 -7.68 -3.75 -3.97
N ILE A 85 -8.40 -4.58 -4.74
CA ILE A 85 -8.54 -4.42 -6.19
C ILE A 85 -9.97 -3.96 -6.51
N PHE A 86 -10.13 -2.67 -6.82
CA PHE A 86 -11.41 -2.09 -7.22
C PHE A 86 -11.62 -2.23 -8.74
N VAL A 87 -12.75 -2.80 -9.14
CA VAL A 87 -13.23 -2.76 -10.52
C VAL A 87 -14.28 -1.66 -10.62
N CYS A 88 -13.99 -0.67 -11.46
CA CYS A 88 -14.81 0.53 -11.56
C CYS A 88 -15.26 0.83 -12.99
N ARG A 89 -16.44 1.44 -13.10
CA ARG A 89 -16.95 2.03 -14.34
C ARG A 89 -17.17 3.53 -14.16
N ARG A 90 -16.83 4.33 -15.17
CA ARG A 90 -17.12 5.77 -15.17
C ARG A 90 -18.64 6.00 -15.17
N ARG A 91 -19.12 6.89 -14.31
CA ARG A 91 -20.51 7.39 -14.33
C ARG A 91 -20.71 8.25 -15.58
N GLY A 92 -21.79 7.96 -16.29
CA GLY A 92 -22.21 8.71 -17.48
C GLY A 92 -23.01 9.94 -17.11
#